data_AF-A0A920SLW8-F1
#
_entry.id   AF-A0A920SLW8-F1
#
_cell.length_a   1.000
_cell.length_b   1.000
_cell.length_c   1.000
_cell.angle_alpha   90.00
_cell.angle_beta   90.00
_cell.angle_gamma   90.00
#
_symmetry.space_group_name_H-M   'P 1'
#
loop_
_entity.id
_entity.type
_entity.pdbx_description
1 polymer ?
#
loop_
_entity_poly.entity_id
_entity_poly.type
_entity_poly.pdbx_seq_one_letter_code
_entity_poly.pdbx_strand_id
1 'polypeptide(L)'
;MVEIFGRAGYDYVLIDAEHGAATPQVMKSMLQAGQHTDTVVLARAMRLDVELIRLYLDLGSPGVACPFINTEEEAQKTGRRMSLPTRGDSRLRTS
;
A
#
# COMPACT_ATOMS: atom_id res chain seq x y z
N MET A 1 -7.02 1.43 17.19
CA MET A 1 -6.15 2.58 16.86
C MET A 1 -6.66 3.33 15.65
N VAL A 2 -6.82 2.68 14.49
CA VAL A 2 -7.34 3.33 13.27
C VAL A 2 -8.68 4.02 13.48
N GLU A 3 -9.66 3.38 14.14
CA GLU A 3 -10.96 4.02 14.42
C GLU A 3 -10.88 5.28 15.29
N ILE A 4 -9.86 5.37 16.16
CA ILE A 4 -9.66 6.54 17.03
C ILE A 4 -9.12 7.70 16.20
N PHE A 5 -8.16 7.44 15.30
CA PHE A 5 -7.66 8.45 14.35
C PHE A 5 -8.74 8.87 13.34
N GLY A 6 -9.56 7.91 12.91
CA GLY A 6 -10.81 8.12 12.18
C GLY A 6 -11.70 9.19 12.80
N ARG A 7 -12.04 8.97 14.08
CA ARG A 7 -12.91 9.88 14.83
C ARG A 7 -12.22 11.19 15.23
N ALA A 8 -10.89 11.22 15.27
CA ALA A 8 -10.12 12.42 15.53
C ALA A 8 -9.98 13.33 14.29
N GLY A 9 -10.46 12.89 13.11
CA GLY A 9 -10.53 13.70 11.90
C GLY A 9 -9.22 13.76 11.10
N TYR A 10 -8.38 12.73 11.19
CA TYR A 10 -7.18 12.66 10.34
C TYR A 10 -7.55 12.29 8.90
N ASP A 11 -6.93 12.94 7.92
CA ASP A 11 -7.16 12.63 6.50
C ASP A 11 -6.61 11.24 6.11
N TYR A 12 -5.47 10.85 6.69
CA TYR A 12 -4.89 9.54 6.47
C TYR A 12 -4.07 9.03 7.67
N VAL A 13 -3.90 7.71 7.74
CA VAL A 13 -3.02 7.01 8.68
C VAL A 13 -2.07 6.13 7.88
N LEU A 14 -0.77 6.31 8.10
CA LEU A 14 0.27 5.47 7.51
C LEU A 14 0.68 4.39 8.50
N ILE A 15 0.46 3.13 8.16
CA ILE A 15 0.86 1.97 8.96
C ILE A 15 2.29 1.61 8.60
N ASP A 16 3.20 1.82 9.54
CA ASP A 16 4.60 1.47 9.36
C ASP A 16 4.86 -0.01 9.68
N ALA A 17 5.22 -0.79 8.64
CA ALA A 17 5.57 -2.20 8.78
C ALA A 17 7.09 -2.44 8.90
N GLU A 18 7.92 -1.40 9.06
CA GLU A 18 9.40 -1.46 9.02
C GLU A 18 10.02 -2.46 10.01
N HIS A 19 9.38 -2.72 11.16
CA HIS A 19 9.90 -3.64 12.18
C HIS A 19 9.21 -5.02 12.25
N GLY A 20 8.47 -5.41 11.20
CA GLY A 20 7.83 -6.74 11.15
C GLY A 20 6.66 -6.93 12.12
N ALA A 21 6.26 -5.89 12.85
CA ALA A 21 5.16 -5.95 13.82
C ALA A 21 3.78 -6.08 13.15
N ALA A 22 3.63 -5.58 11.92
CA ALA A 22 2.39 -5.69 11.15
C ALA A 22 2.45 -6.92 10.24
N THR A 23 1.98 -8.06 10.73
CA THR A 23 1.72 -9.22 9.87
C THR A 23 0.66 -8.86 8.82
N PRO A 24 0.59 -9.57 7.67
CA PRO A 24 -0.45 -9.34 6.67
C PRO A 24 -1.87 -9.36 7.26
N GLN A 25 -2.11 -10.19 8.27
CA GLN A 25 -3.38 -10.27 8.98
C GLN A 25 -3.67 -9.00 9.80
N VAL A 26 -2.67 -8.49 10.52
CA VAL A 26 -2.82 -7.24 11.28
C VAL A 26 -3.06 -6.06 10.34
N MET A 27 -2.32 -5.99 9.22
CA MET A 27 -2.51 -4.98 8.19
C MET A 27 -3.94 -5.03 7.64
N LYS A 28 -4.44 -6.22 7.29
CA LYS A 28 -5.81 -6.41 6.82
C LYS A 28 -6.84 -5.88 7.83
N SER A 29 -6.70 -6.25 9.11
CA SER A 29 -7.61 -5.78 10.15
C SER A 29 -7.59 -4.26 10.31
N MET A 30 -6.41 -3.63 10.20
CA MET A 30 -6.29 -2.17 10.27
C MET A 30 -6.90 -1.47 9.06
N LEU A 31 -6.68 -2.00 7.86
CA LEU A 31 -7.31 -1.50 6.63
C LEU A 31 -8.84 -1.60 6.70
N GLN A 32 -9.37 -2.74 7.16
CA GLN A 32 -10.81 -2.94 7.35
C GLN A 32 -11.41 -1.99 8.40
N ALA A 33 -10.67 -1.71 9.48
CA ALA A 33 -11.11 -0.73 10.48
C ALA A 33 -11.21 0.68 9.89
N GLY A 34 -10.30 1.05 8.98
CA GLY A 34 -10.31 2.35 8.29
C GLY A 34 -11.49 2.54 7.35
N GLN A 35 -11.98 1.47 6.71
CA GLN A 35 -13.12 1.53 5.78
C GLN A 35 -14.43 2.03 6.42
N HIS A 36 -14.52 2.01 7.74
CA HIS A 36 -15.70 2.49 8.49
C HIS A 36 -15.53 3.94 8.98
N THR A 37 -14.52 4.65 8.48
CA THR A 37 -14.17 6.03 8.85
C THR A 37 -13.80 6.83 7.61
N ASP A 38 -13.75 8.16 7.70
CA ASP A 38 -13.32 9.03 6.60
C ASP A 38 -11.79 9.07 6.43
N THR A 39 -11.04 8.36 7.27
CA THR A 39 -9.57 8.33 7.25
C THR A 39 -9.04 7.29 6.27
N VAL A 40 -8.21 7.73 5.34
CA VAL A 40 -7.51 6.83 4.41
C VAL A 40 -6.40 6.07 5.13
N VAL A 41 -6.42 4.73 5.08
CA VAL A 41 -5.37 3.92 5.69
C VAL A 41 -4.41 3.45 4.62
N LEU A 42 -3.13 3.82 4.73
CA LEU A 42 -2.06 3.46 3.81
C LEU A 42 -1.05 2.53 4.50
N ALA A 43 -0.49 1.60 3.75
CA ALA A 43 0.62 0.77 4.20
C ALA A 43 1.96 1.36 3.78
N ARG A 44 2.95 1.37 4.67
CA ARG A 44 4.36 1.59 4.30
C ARG A 44 5.08 0.27 4.24
N ALA A 45 5.68 -0.04 3.09
CA ALA A 45 6.49 -1.24 2.93
C ALA A 45 7.80 -1.11 3.71
N MET A 46 8.27 -2.20 4.32
CA MET A 46 9.56 -2.22 5.02
C MET A 46 10.76 -2.13 4.08
N ARG A 47 10.58 -2.57 2.84
CA ARG A 47 11.60 -2.60 1.79
C ARG A 47 10.93 -2.45 0.43
N LEU A 48 11.71 -2.03 -0.57
CA LEU A 48 11.25 -1.94 -1.95
C LEU A 48 11.15 -3.34 -2.58
N ASP A 49 10.09 -4.07 -2.24
CA ASP A 49 9.82 -5.44 -2.66
C ASP A 49 8.44 -5.51 -3.34
N VAL A 50 8.43 -5.97 -4.59
CA VAL A 50 7.24 -6.01 -5.44
C VAL A 50 6.18 -6.94 -4.90
N GLU A 51 6.59 -8.06 -4.30
CA GLU A 51 5.66 -9.03 -3.73
C GLU A 51 4.98 -8.45 -2.49
N LEU A 52 5.75 -7.74 -1.65
CA LEU A 52 5.21 -7.08 -0.46
C LEU A 52 4.24 -5.94 -0.82
N ILE A 53 4.60 -5.14 -1.83
CA ILE A 53 3.74 -4.07 -2.33
C ILE A 53 2.43 -4.64 -2.88
N ARG A 54 2.52 -5.69 -3.71
CA ARG A 54 1.33 -6.37 -4.26
C ARG A 54 0.46 -6.96 -3.17
N LEU A 55 1.08 -7.61 -2.18
CA LEU A 55 0.36 -8.16 -1.03
C LEU A 55 -0.46 -7.08 -0.32
N TYR A 56 0.10 -5.90 -0.05
CA TYR A 56 -0.65 -4.82 0.61
C TYR A 56 -1.76 -4.23 -0.27
N LEU A 57 -1.55 -4.14 -1.58
CA LEU A 57 -2.60 -3.73 -2.52
C LEU A 57 -3.74 -4.77 -2.55
N ASP A 58 -3.41 -6.07 -2.61
CA ASP A 58 -4.38 -7.17 -2.61
C ASP A 58 -5.16 -7.26 -1.28
N LEU A 59 -4.56 -6.84 -0.17
CA LEU A 59 -5.23 -6.70 1.13
C LEU A 59 -6.22 -5.52 1.18
N GLY A 60 -6.26 -4.67 0.15
CA GLY A 60 -7.18 -3.55 0.03
C GLY A 60 -6.60 -2.18 0.41
N SER A 61 -5.27 -2.04 0.47
CA SER A 61 -4.65 -0.73 0.64
C SER A 61 -4.85 0.13 -0.61
N PRO A 62 -5.32 1.39 -0.51
CA PRO A 62 -5.51 2.27 -1.66
C PRO A 62 -4.19 2.73 -2.28
N GLY A 63 -3.08 2.57 -1.56
CA GLY A 63 -1.72 2.82 -2.02
C GLY A 63 -0.70 2.25 -1.05
N VAL A 64 0.57 2.18 -1.47
CA VAL A 64 1.66 1.71 -0.61
C VAL A 64 2.79 2.74 -0.66
N ALA A 65 3.20 3.25 0.52
CA ALA A 65 4.38 4.10 0.62
C ALA A 65 5.64 3.23 0.51
N CYS A 66 6.47 3.52 -0.49
CA CYS A 66 7.73 2.82 -0.70
C CYS A 66 8.88 3.51 0.02
N PRO A 67 9.71 2.76 0.77
CA PRO A 67 10.90 3.33 1.41
C PRO A 67 12.07 3.40 0.42
N PHE A 68 13.03 4.29 0.71
CA PHE A 68 14.36 4.35 0.06
C PHE A 68 14.38 4.53 -1.46
N ILE A 69 13.42 5.25 -2.04
CA ILE A 69 13.49 5.69 -3.44
C ILE A 69 14.36 6.95 -3.50
N ASN A 70 15.53 6.86 -4.12
CA ASN A 70 16.49 7.97 -4.16
C ASN A 70 16.70 8.52 -5.58
N THR A 71 16.17 7.85 -6.59
CA THR A 71 16.31 8.24 -7.99
C THR A 71 14.96 8.29 -8.70
N GLU A 72 14.86 9.16 -9.72
CA GLU A 72 13.68 9.24 -10.58
C GLU A 72 13.38 7.89 -11.25
N GLU A 73 14.40 7.18 -11.71
CA GLU A 73 14.26 5.89 -12.39
C GLU A 73 13.65 4.82 -11.46
N GLU A 74 14.06 4.78 -10.19
CA GLU A 74 13.48 3.90 -9.18
C GLU A 74 12.01 4.25 -8.93
N ALA A 75 11.67 5.54 -8.85
CA ALA A 75 10.29 6.00 -8.68
C ALA A 75 9.41 5.55 -9.85
N GLN A 76 9.86 5.74 -11.09
CA GLN A 76 9.12 5.35 -12.29
C GLN A 76 8.94 3.82 -12.38
N LYS A 77 10.00 3.05 -12.11
CA LYS A 77 9.93 1.57 -12.09
C LYS A 77 8.97 1.07 -11.03
N THR A 78 8.97 1.68 -9.85
CA THR A 78 8.10 1.30 -8.73
C THR A 78 6.64 1.66 -9.02
N GLY A 79 6.37 2.88 -9.51
CA GLY A 79 5.02 3.31 -9.87
C GLY A 79 4.38 2.42 -10.93
N ARG A 80 5.15 1.99 -11.96
CA ARG A 80 4.67 1.02 -12.95
C ARG A 80 4.26 -0.33 -12.36
N ARG A 81 4.91 -0.77 -11.28
CA ARG A 81 4.61 -2.04 -10.61
C ARG A 81 3.44 -1.96 -9.65
N MET A 82 3.16 -0.75 -9.13
CA MET A 82 2.02 -0.45 -8.25
C MET A 82 0.71 -0.27 -9.01
N SER A 83 0.78 0.18 -10.26
CA SER A 83 -0.38 0.16 -11.13
C SER A 83 -0.80 -1.29 -11.34
N LEU A 84 -2.07 -1.63 -11.05
CA LEU A 84 -2.74 -2.78 -11.65
C LEU A 84 -2.41 -2.76 -13.16
N PRO A 85 -2.17 -3.91 -13.84
CA PRO A 85 -1.89 -3.94 -15.26
C PRO A 85 -2.91 -3.06 -15.97
N THR A 86 -2.47 -1.86 -16.33
CA THR A 86 -3.30 -0.93 -17.05
C THR A 86 -3.48 -1.56 -18.41
N ARG A 87 -4.63 -1.28 -19.01
CA ARG A 87 -5.10 -1.76 -20.31
C ARG A 87 -4.13 -1.50 -21.50
N GLY A 88 -2.89 -1.10 -21.25
CA GLY A 88 -1.80 -0.90 -22.19
C GLY A 88 -0.51 -1.70 -21.90
N ASP A 89 -0.48 -2.63 -20.93
CA ASP A 89 0.65 -3.57 -20.84
C ASP A 89 0.50 -4.62 -21.96
N SER A 90 1.25 -4.44 -23.04
CA SER A 90 1.19 -5.22 -24.29
C SER A 90 1.63 -6.68 -24.12
N ARG A 91 1.85 -7.15 -22.89
CA ARG A 91 2.30 -8.51 -22.56
C ARG A 91 1.19 -9.55 -22.42
N LEU A 92 -0.08 -9.17 -22.55
CA LEU A 92 -1.24 -10.09 -22.46
C LEU A 92 -2.00 -10.27 -23.79
N ARG A 93 -1.43 -9.88 -24.93
CA ARG A 93 -2.01 -10.11 -26.27
C ARG A 93 -1.05 -10.84 -27.20
N THR A 94 -0.61 -12.04 -26.86
CA THR A 94 -0.26 -13.06 -27.87
C THR A 94 -0.29 -14.44 -27.24
N SER A 95 -1.32 -15.22 -27.57
CA SER A 95 -1.34 -16.67 -27.84
C SER A 95 -2.79 -17.12 -27.91
#